data_AF-A0A3N7DCC0-F1
#
_entry.id   AF-A0A3N7DCC0-F1
#
_cell.length_a   1.000
_cell.length_b   1.000
_cell.length_c   1.000
_cell.angle_alpha   90.00
_cell.angle_beta   90.00
_cell.angle_gamma   90.00
#
_symmetry.space_group_name_H-M   'P 1'
#
loop_
_entity.id
_entity.type
_entity.pdbx_description
1 polymer ?
#
loop_
_entity_poly.entity_id
_entity_poly.type
_entity_poly.pdbx_seq_one_letter_code
_entity_poly.pdbx_strand_id
1 'polypeptide(L)'
;MSLKKDHTALAFFALAIIGFVITWYYNLQYLMQGGGLGPAEFFVAAFANPLTTAITIDVYLSAIAFSAWVISDSRQSQLKWPWAYIFLCFSIGLAVSFPMYLAFRERAKNKVSFANP
;
A
#
# COMPACT_ATOMS: atom_id res chain seq x y z
N MET A 1 24.12 -13.78 -6.64
CA MET A 1 22.63 -13.69 -6.68
C MET A 1 22.04 -12.73 -5.62
N SER A 2 22.74 -12.34 -4.55
CA SER A 2 22.17 -11.49 -3.48
C SER A 2 21.98 -10.00 -3.85
N LEU A 3 22.88 -9.41 -4.66
CA LEU A 3 22.77 -8.00 -5.08
C LEU A 3 21.45 -7.67 -5.80
N LYS A 4 20.88 -8.62 -6.57
CA LYS A 4 19.66 -8.38 -7.36
C LYS A 4 18.42 -8.21 -6.47
N LYS A 5 18.38 -8.87 -5.31
CA LYS A 5 17.22 -8.83 -4.40
C LYS A 5 17.18 -7.53 -3.58
N ASP A 6 18.33 -6.96 -3.26
CA ASP A 6 18.40 -5.70 -2.53
C ASP A 6 17.90 -4.51 -3.37
N HIS A 7 18.23 -4.50 -4.66
CA HIS A 7 17.69 -3.49 -5.60
C HIS A 7 16.17 -3.56 -5.74
N THR A 8 15.57 -4.76 -5.72
CA THR A 8 14.11 -4.93 -5.79
C THR A 8 13.42 -4.32 -4.57
N ALA A 9 13.94 -4.58 -3.35
CA ALA A 9 13.38 -3.99 -2.14
C ALA A 9 13.49 -2.46 -2.14
N LEU A 10 14.63 -1.91 -2.62
CA LEU A 10 14.82 -0.47 -2.77
C LEU A 10 13.85 0.14 -3.79
N ALA A 11 13.64 -0.52 -4.92
CA ALA A 11 12.67 -0.08 -5.93
C ALA A 11 11.25 0.00 -5.35
N PHE A 12 10.85 -0.98 -4.54
CA PHE A 12 9.56 -0.94 -3.86
C PHE A 12 9.47 0.17 -2.81
N PHE A 13 10.52 0.43 -2.02
CA PHE A 13 10.52 1.60 -1.14
C PHE A 13 10.41 2.92 -1.89
N ALA A 14 11.12 3.06 -3.02
CA ALA A 14 11.02 4.23 -3.87
C ALA A 14 9.59 4.40 -4.40
N LEU A 15 8.96 3.33 -4.90
CA LEU A 15 7.56 3.36 -5.34
C LEU A 15 6.59 3.74 -4.21
N ALA A 16 6.81 3.28 -2.98
CA ALA A 16 5.99 3.67 -1.84
C ALA A 16 6.10 5.18 -1.53
N ILE A 17 7.32 5.73 -1.59
CA ILE A 17 7.57 7.17 -1.39
C ILE A 17 6.94 7.99 -2.52
N ILE A 18 7.16 7.59 -3.78
CA ILE A 18 6.59 8.25 -4.95
C ILE A 18 5.05 8.22 -4.88
N GLY A 19 4.47 7.06 -4.59
CA GLY A 19 3.04 6.89 -4.40
C GLY A 19 2.49 7.80 -3.31
N PHE A 20 3.17 7.87 -2.16
CA PHE A 20 2.79 8.76 -1.07
C PHE A 20 2.81 10.23 -1.51
N VAL A 21 3.94 10.70 -2.05
CA VAL A 21 4.11 12.11 -2.45
C VAL A 21 3.06 12.52 -3.50
N ILE A 22 2.85 11.71 -4.53
CA ILE A 22 1.90 12.04 -5.61
C ILE A 22 0.47 12.03 -5.08
N THR A 23 0.05 10.97 -4.39
CA THR A 23 -1.34 10.86 -3.93
C THR A 23 -1.67 11.89 -2.85
N TRP A 24 -0.74 12.13 -1.93
CA TRP A 24 -0.94 13.12 -0.87
C TRP A 24 -0.84 14.55 -1.37
N TYR A 25 -0.10 14.83 -2.44
CA TYR A 25 -0.18 16.13 -3.10
C TYR A 25 -1.62 16.46 -3.50
N TYR A 26 -2.34 15.54 -4.15
CA TYR A 26 -3.75 15.75 -4.51
C TYR A 26 -4.70 15.76 -3.30
N ASN A 27 -4.48 14.90 -2.30
CA ASN A 27 -5.29 14.93 -1.07
C ASN A 27 -5.15 16.26 -0.32
N LEU A 28 -3.94 16.85 -0.28
CA LEU A 28 -3.70 18.16 0.33
C LEU A 28 -4.37 19.28 -0.46
N GLN A 29 -4.35 19.24 -1.80
CA GLN A 29 -5.10 20.19 -2.62
C GLN A 29 -6.61 20.11 -2.32
N TYR A 30 -7.17 18.91 -2.20
CA TYR A 30 -8.57 18.71 -1.83
C TYR A 30 -8.88 19.29 -0.45
N LEU A 31 -8.03 19.05 0.55
CA LEU A 31 -8.17 19.65 1.89
C LEU A 31 -8.10 21.18 1.88
N MET A 32 -7.16 21.75 1.11
CA MET A 32 -7.01 23.20 0.98
C MET A 32 -8.22 23.87 0.31
N GLN A 33 -8.98 23.11 -0.48
CA GLN A 33 -10.22 23.56 -1.13
C GLN A 33 -11.46 23.39 -0.23
N GLY A 34 -11.28 23.03 1.04
CA GLY A 34 -12.37 22.83 2.00
C GLY A 34 -12.91 21.40 2.05
N GLY A 35 -12.25 20.45 1.36
CA GLY A 35 -12.55 19.03 1.48
C GLY A 35 -12.18 18.45 2.85
N GLY A 36 -12.78 17.33 3.22
CA GLY A 36 -12.51 16.61 4.47
C GLY A 36 -11.99 15.19 4.23
N LEU A 37 -11.09 14.71 5.10
CA LEU A 37 -10.67 13.29 5.12
C LEU A 37 -11.62 12.39 5.92
N GLY A 38 -12.69 12.95 6.49
CA GLY A 38 -13.73 12.17 7.14
C GLY A 38 -14.42 11.25 6.12
N PRO A 39 -14.91 10.07 6.54
CA PRO A 39 -15.53 9.12 5.60
C PRO A 39 -16.69 9.75 4.81
N ALA A 40 -17.50 10.61 5.45
CA ALA A 40 -18.64 11.23 4.78
C ALA A 40 -18.19 12.14 3.64
N GLU A 41 -17.27 13.07 3.92
CA GLU A 41 -16.76 14.04 2.97
C GLU A 41 -15.93 13.37 1.87
N PHE A 42 -15.08 12.43 2.26
CA PHE A 42 -14.23 11.68 1.34
C PHE A 42 -15.05 10.86 0.35
N PHE A 43 -16.03 10.06 0.82
CA PHE A 43 -16.80 9.20 -0.07
C PHE A 43 -17.76 9.99 -0.96
N VAL A 44 -18.30 11.12 -0.50
CA VAL A 44 -19.08 12.02 -1.37
C VAL A 44 -18.22 12.49 -2.55
N ALA A 45 -16.97 12.91 -2.30
CA ALA A 45 -16.06 13.32 -3.37
C ALA A 45 -15.59 12.13 -4.25
N ALA A 46 -15.29 10.98 -3.65
CA ALA A 46 -14.84 9.79 -4.36
C ALA A 46 -15.91 9.26 -5.33
N PHE A 47 -17.19 9.36 -4.96
CA PHE A 47 -18.33 8.92 -5.77
C PHE A 47 -19.03 10.05 -6.54
N ALA A 48 -18.39 11.22 -6.68
CA ALA A 48 -19.02 12.41 -7.26
C ALA A 48 -19.42 12.26 -8.74
N ASN A 49 -18.75 11.40 -9.51
CA ASN A 49 -19.07 11.14 -10.91
C ASN A 49 -18.69 9.71 -11.33
N PRO A 50 -19.11 9.24 -12.52
CA PRO A 50 -18.83 7.87 -12.95
C PRO A 50 -17.33 7.51 -13.03
N LEU A 51 -16.47 8.45 -13.43
CA LEU A 51 -15.04 8.20 -13.55
C LEU A 51 -14.37 8.01 -12.18
N THR A 52 -14.63 8.92 -11.24
CA THR A 52 -14.06 8.81 -9.87
C THR A 52 -14.66 7.61 -9.13
N THR A 53 -15.93 7.30 -9.38
CA THR A 53 -16.60 6.10 -8.85
C THR A 53 -15.91 4.83 -9.32
N ALA A 54 -15.64 4.69 -10.63
CA ALA A 54 -14.97 3.51 -11.17
C ALA A 54 -13.56 3.33 -10.56
N ILE A 55 -12.76 4.40 -10.52
CA ILE A 55 -11.42 4.39 -9.90
C ILE A 55 -11.49 4.02 -8.42
N THR A 56 -12.48 4.55 -7.69
CA THR A 56 -12.68 4.23 -6.27
C THR A 56 -12.98 2.74 -6.08
N ILE A 57 -13.92 2.20 -6.86
CA ILE A 57 -14.27 0.77 -6.81
C ILE A 57 -13.05 -0.10 -7.14
N ASP A 58 -12.31 0.22 -8.20
CA ASP A 58 -11.12 -0.51 -8.62
C ASP A 58 -10.05 -0.56 -7.50
N VAL A 59 -9.80 0.58 -6.84
CA VAL A 59 -8.85 0.68 -5.74
C VAL A 59 -9.31 -0.12 -4.52
N TYR A 60 -10.59 -0.04 -4.15
CA TYR A 60 -11.10 -0.78 -2.98
C TYR A 60 -11.17 -2.29 -3.23
N LEU A 61 -11.53 -2.74 -4.44
CA LEU A 61 -11.44 -4.15 -4.81
C LEU A 61 -9.99 -4.65 -4.75
N SER A 62 -9.05 -3.85 -5.25
CA SER A 62 -7.62 -4.16 -5.16
C SER A 62 -7.12 -4.19 -3.71
N ALA A 63 -7.62 -3.29 -2.85
CA ALA A 63 -7.29 -3.26 -1.43
C ALA A 63 -7.84 -4.48 -0.67
N ILE A 64 -9.04 -4.96 -1.01
CA ILE A 64 -9.61 -6.20 -0.47
C ILE A 64 -8.77 -7.39 -0.90
N ALA A 65 -8.45 -7.50 -2.19
CA ALA A 65 -7.60 -8.57 -2.72
C ALA A 65 -6.20 -8.56 -2.08
N PHE A 66 -5.60 -7.38 -1.93
CA PHE A 66 -4.33 -7.19 -1.23
C PHE A 66 -4.43 -7.64 0.24
N SER A 67 -5.49 -7.26 0.95
CA SER A 67 -5.68 -7.62 2.36
C SER A 67 -5.84 -9.14 2.52
N ALA A 68 -6.66 -9.80 1.69
CA ALA A 68 -6.80 -11.25 1.69
C ALA A 68 -5.45 -11.95 1.39
N TRP A 69 -4.68 -11.40 0.44
CA TRP A 69 -3.37 -11.94 0.11
C TRP A 69 -2.38 -11.79 1.26
N VAL A 70 -2.28 -10.63 1.90
CA VAL A 70 -1.42 -10.38 3.08
C VAL A 70 -1.73 -11.37 4.20
N ILE A 71 -3.02 -11.64 4.46
CA ILE A 71 -3.43 -12.63 5.47
C ILE A 71 -2.94 -14.03 5.08
N SER A 72 -3.10 -14.43 3.81
CA SER A 72 -2.65 -15.75 3.34
C SER A 72 -1.11 -15.90 3.31
N ASP A 73 -0.40 -14.83 2.97
CA ASP A 73 1.05 -14.80 2.83
C ASP A 73 1.76 -14.70 4.18
N SER A 74 1.06 -14.22 5.23
CA SER A 74 1.61 -14.05 6.59
C SER A 74 2.29 -15.31 7.14
N ARG A 75 1.81 -16.50 6.79
CA ARG A 75 2.39 -17.78 7.20
C ARG A 75 3.72 -18.09 6.50
N GLN A 76 3.91 -17.57 5.29
CA GLN A 76 5.06 -17.87 4.42
C GLN A 76 6.14 -16.78 4.47
N SER A 77 5.76 -15.53 4.69
CA SER A 77 6.68 -14.38 4.62
C SER A 77 7.44 -14.11 5.92
N GLN A 78 7.09 -14.75 7.04
CA GLN A 78 7.71 -14.54 8.35
C GLN A 78 7.62 -13.06 8.83
N LEU A 79 6.73 -12.26 8.24
CA LEU A 79 6.45 -10.92 8.72
C LEU A 79 5.67 -11.01 10.02
N LYS A 80 6.21 -10.37 11.07
CA LYS A 80 5.63 -10.41 12.42
C LYS A 80 4.27 -9.68 12.52
N TRP A 81 3.98 -8.69 11.65
CA TRP A 81 2.82 -7.78 11.77
C TRP A 81 2.13 -7.53 10.41
N PRO A 82 1.55 -8.55 9.75
CA PRO A 82 0.86 -8.39 8.46
C PRO A 82 -0.33 -7.41 8.55
N TRP A 83 -1.04 -7.39 9.68
CA TRP A 83 -2.18 -6.50 9.92
C TRP A 83 -1.83 -5.01 9.88
N ALA A 84 -0.58 -4.64 10.19
CA ALA A 84 -0.14 -3.24 10.13
C ALA A 84 -0.20 -2.69 8.69
N TYR A 85 0.04 -3.53 7.68
CA TYR A 85 -0.03 -3.12 6.27
C TYR A 85 -1.47 -2.99 5.79
N ILE A 86 -2.38 -3.82 6.31
CA ILE A 86 -3.81 -3.67 6.05
C ILE A 86 -4.30 -2.34 6.64
N PHE A 87 -3.94 -2.05 7.89
CA PHE A 87 -4.25 -0.76 8.52
C PHE A 87 -3.66 0.42 7.74
N LEU A 88 -2.40 0.30 7.31
CA LEU A 88 -1.74 1.32 6.49
C LEU A 88 -2.45 1.53 5.14
N CYS A 89 -2.98 0.47 4.53
CA CYS A 89 -3.70 0.54 3.25
C CYS A 89 -4.95 1.42 3.37
N PHE A 90 -5.73 1.24 4.44
CA PHE A 90 -6.95 2.02 4.66
C PHE A 90 -6.71 3.39 5.30
N SER A 91 -5.56 3.60 5.93
CA SER A 91 -5.21 4.89 6.55
C SER A 91 -4.49 5.84 5.60
N ILE A 92 -3.58 5.33 4.77
CA ILE A 92 -2.70 6.13 3.90
C ILE A 92 -2.99 5.90 2.42
N GLY A 93 -3.30 4.66 2.03
CA GLY A 93 -3.64 4.29 0.67
C GLY A 93 -2.89 3.04 0.18
N LEU A 94 -3.53 2.33 -0.76
CA LEU A 94 -3.01 1.11 -1.37
C LEU A 94 -1.67 1.33 -2.10
N ALA A 95 -1.53 2.48 -2.77
CA ALA A 95 -0.33 2.86 -3.53
C ALA A 95 0.95 2.93 -2.66
N VAL A 96 0.80 3.12 -1.34
CA VAL A 96 1.90 3.12 -0.39
C VAL A 96 2.04 1.76 0.28
N SER A 97 0.93 1.22 0.78
CA SER A 97 0.96 -0.01 1.57
C SER A 97 1.43 -1.24 0.78
N PHE A 98 0.98 -1.38 -0.46
CA PHE A 98 1.35 -2.53 -1.29
C PHE A 98 2.86 -2.63 -1.57
N PRO A 99 3.52 -1.61 -2.16
CA PRO A 99 4.96 -1.67 -2.39
C PRO A 99 5.74 -1.74 -1.08
N MET A 100 5.29 -1.07 -0.01
CA MET A 100 5.95 -1.18 1.29
C MET A 100 5.92 -2.61 1.83
N TYR A 101 4.79 -3.31 1.72
CA TYR A 101 4.68 -4.73 2.08
C TYR A 101 5.64 -5.60 1.26
N LEU A 102 5.71 -5.39 -0.06
CA LEU A 102 6.63 -6.14 -0.93
C LEU A 102 8.10 -5.94 -0.54
N ALA A 103 8.50 -4.71 -0.19
CA ALA A 103 9.86 -4.39 0.21
C ALA A 103 10.27 -5.13 1.50
N PHE A 104 9.41 -5.12 2.52
CA PHE A 104 9.68 -5.82 3.77
C PHE A 104 9.59 -7.34 3.63
N ARG A 105 8.68 -7.84 2.79
CA ARG A 105 8.59 -9.26 2.42
C ARG A 105 9.87 -9.76 1.78
N GLU A 106 10.44 -9.02 0.84
CA GLU A 106 11.69 -9.41 0.18
C GLU A 106 12.86 -9.45 1.19
N ARG A 107 12.94 -8.45 2.07
CA ARG A 107 13.95 -8.42 3.15
C ARG A 107 13.79 -9.58 4.14
N ALA A 108 12.56 -9.94 4.51
CA ALA A 108 12.30 -11.06 5.42
C ALA A 108 12.74 -12.38 4.80
N LYS A 109 12.41 -12.63 3.53
CA LYS A 109 12.87 -13.81 2.78
C LYS A 109 14.39 -13.90 2.70
N ASN A 110 15.08 -12.77 2.48
CA ASN A 110 16.54 -12.75 2.44
C ASN A 110 17.14 -13.17 3.79
N LYS A 111 16.63 -12.65 4.91
CA LYS A 111 17.10 -13.03 6.25
C LYS A 111 16.97 -14.53 6.52
N VAL A 112 15.85 -15.15 6.13
CA VAL A 112 15.64 -16.59 6.29
C VAL A 112 16.63 -17.40 5.43
N SER A 113 16.87 -16.97 4.19
CA SER A 113 17.82 -17.64 3.28
C SER A 113 19.25 -17.63 3.79
N PHE A 114 19.67 -16.64 4.59
CA PHE A 114 21.00 -16.60 5.20
C PHE A 114 21.07 -17.35 6.54
N ALA A 115 19.94 -17.59 7.19
CA ALA A 115 19.87 -18.32 8.46
C ALA A 115 19.85 -19.86 8.28
N ASN A 116 19.50 -20.36 7.09
CA ASN A 116 19.60 -21.77 6.69
C ASN A 116 20.60 -21.91 5.53
N PRO A 117 21.92 -22.03 5.82
CA PRO A 117 22.95 -22.25 4.81
C PRO A 117 22.92 -23.66 4.19
#